data_AF-A0A0D6MBC2-F1
#
_entry.id   AF-A0A0D6MBC2-F1
#
_cell.length_a   1.000
_cell.length_b   1.000
_cell.length_c   1.000
_cell.angle_alpha   90.00
_cell.angle_beta   90.00
_cell.angle_gamma   90.00
#
_symmetry.space_group_name_H-M   'P 1'
#
loop_
_entity.id
_entity.type
_entity.pdbx_description
1 polymer ?
#
loop_
_entity_poly.entity_id
_entity_poly.type
_entity_poly.pdbx_seq_one_letter_code
_entity_poly.pdbx_strand_id
1 'polypeptide(L)'
;LDRLAKWCETHIFEELLDENNALAIHKLFTTLGSSVAGRVEQYVKKTFPAIAQTEEFLKLSYEDVKKLLLATDLHTSSEQEVAPMNKERSRSAAVSLDNRLYVCGGRRGCNDLASVEVYDPVINHWTFAPSMTEPRSGAVAGVIDGYIYVVSIGRRLSAERFSTELQRWEHVDMRAAERTYYAVLVWNDKIYAFGEDTIDCFDPIEMRWRTIAMKEAYLFGSPLFVPHMNKIYIAVERRDGSRIIQNATNPRE
;
A
#
# COMPACT_ATOMS: atom_id res chain seq x y z
N LEU A 1 -37.46 -22.68 21.78
CA LEU A 1 -36.25 -22.54 20.94
C LEU A 1 -35.88 -21.07 20.80
N ASP A 2 -36.81 -20.18 20.47
CA ASP A 2 -36.56 -18.73 20.31
C ASP A 2 -35.97 -18.02 21.52
N ARG A 3 -36.40 -18.37 22.75
CA ARG A 3 -35.80 -17.81 23.99
C ARG A 3 -34.34 -18.20 24.16
N LEU A 4 -33.97 -19.42 23.79
CA LEU A 4 -32.59 -19.90 23.87
C LEU A 4 -31.74 -19.22 22.79
N ALA A 5 -32.25 -19.12 21.57
CA ALA A 5 -31.59 -18.42 20.47
C ALA A 5 -31.29 -16.96 20.83
N LYS A 6 -32.29 -16.24 21.36
CA LYS A 6 -32.12 -14.83 21.76
C LYS A 6 -31.16 -14.65 22.94
N TRP A 7 -31.13 -15.62 23.87
CA TRP A 7 -30.15 -15.62 24.95
C TRP A 7 -28.73 -15.84 24.41
N CYS A 8 -28.53 -16.83 23.52
CA CYS A 8 -27.23 -17.08 22.90
C CYS A 8 -26.75 -15.87 22.09
N GLU A 9 -27.62 -15.24 21.30
CA GLU A 9 -27.29 -14.02 20.54
C GLU A 9 -26.81 -12.89 21.46
N THR A 10 -27.48 -12.70 22.60
CA THR A 10 -27.13 -11.66 23.58
C THR A 10 -25.82 -11.99 24.27
N HIS A 11 -25.63 -13.24 24.71
CA HIS A 11 -24.42 -13.69 25.39
C HIS A 11 -23.19 -13.60 24.47
N ILE A 12 -23.31 -14.00 23.20
CA ILE A 12 -22.22 -13.88 22.22
C ILE A 12 -21.85 -12.41 22.01
N PHE A 13 -22.83 -11.51 21.93
CA PHE A 13 -22.56 -10.08 21.74
C PHE A 13 -21.92 -9.44 22.99
N GLU A 14 -22.38 -9.78 24.18
CA GLU A 14 -22.00 -9.06 25.41
C GLU A 14 -20.74 -9.62 26.08
N GLU A 15 -20.52 -10.93 25.99
CA GLU A 15 -19.46 -11.62 26.74
C GLU A 15 -18.33 -12.17 25.85
N LEU A 16 -18.61 -12.39 24.56
CA LEU A 16 -17.66 -13.06 23.65
C LEU A 16 -17.17 -12.16 22.51
N LEU A 17 -17.77 -11.00 22.28
CA LEU A 17 -17.38 -10.11 21.19
C LEU A 17 -16.10 -9.34 21.54
N ASP A 18 -15.07 -9.49 20.71
CA ASP A 18 -13.81 -8.77 20.80
C ASP A 18 -13.28 -8.38 19.40
N GLU A 19 -12.15 -7.67 19.32
CA GLU A 19 -11.61 -7.19 18.04
C GLU A 19 -11.13 -8.31 17.10
N ASN A 20 -10.80 -9.49 17.64
CA ASN A 20 -10.25 -10.62 16.89
C ASN A 20 -11.32 -11.52 16.27
N ASN A 21 -12.57 -11.41 16.74
CA ASN A 21 -13.67 -12.26 16.31
C ASN A 21 -14.89 -11.49 15.78
N ALA A 22 -14.87 -10.15 15.86
CA ALA A 22 -16.00 -9.32 15.49
C ALA A 22 -16.43 -9.51 14.02
N LEU A 23 -15.52 -9.80 13.10
CA LEU A 23 -15.86 -9.97 11.69
C LEU A 23 -16.51 -11.33 11.43
N ALA A 24 -16.02 -12.42 12.05
CA ALA A 24 -16.70 -13.72 11.98
C ALA A 24 -18.07 -13.68 12.65
N ILE A 25 -18.18 -13.07 13.84
CA ILE A 25 -19.45 -12.95 14.55
C ILE A 25 -20.44 -12.11 13.75
N HIS A 26 -19.99 -11.00 13.14
CA HIS A 26 -20.82 -10.20 12.24
C HIS A 26 -21.35 -11.06 11.08
N LYS A 27 -20.45 -11.76 10.38
CA LYS A 27 -20.81 -12.63 9.25
C LYS A 27 -21.79 -13.73 9.65
N LEU A 28 -21.59 -14.35 10.82
CA LEU A 28 -22.47 -15.37 11.37
C LEU A 28 -23.89 -14.80 11.58
N PHE A 29 -24.02 -13.67 12.29
CA PHE A 29 -25.33 -13.09 12.58
C PHE A 29 -26.03 -12.51 11.36
N THR A 30 -25.29 -11.96 10.39
CA THR A 30 -25.85 -11.55 9.10
C THR A 30 -26.41 -12.76 8.35
N THR A 31 -25.69 -13.88 8.33
CA THR A 31 -26.14 -15.11 7.66
C THR A 31 -27.39 -15.70 8.31
N LEU A 32 -27.49 -15.60 9.64
CA LEU A 32 -28.66 -16.03 10.40
C LEU A 32 -29.86 -15.06 10.31
N GLY A 33 -29.69 -13.89 9.68
CA GLY A 33 -30.73 -12.85 9.64
C GLY A 33 -31.04 -12.26 11.03
N SER A 34 -30.08 -12.36 11.96
CA SER A 34 -30.27 -11.93 13.34
C SER A 34 -30.27 -10.41 13.46
N SER A 35 -31.17 -9.89 14.30
CA SER A 35 -31.19 -8.47 14.66
C SER A 35 -29.91 -7.99 15.36
N VAL A 36 -29.10 -8.91 15.91
CA VAL A 36 -27.82 -8.59 16.56
C VAL A 36 -26.73 -8.23 15.55
N ALA A 37 -26.87 -8.62 14.28
CA ALA A 37 -25.90 -8.29 13.23
C ALA A 37 -25.62 -6.77 13.15
N GLY A 38 -26.66 -5.94 13.23
CA GLY A 38 -26.50 -4.48 13.20
C GLY A 38 -25.76 -3.91 14.42
N ARG A 39 -25.89 -4.55 15.60
CA ARG A 39 -25.13 -4.16 16.81
C ARG A 39 -23.65 -4.52 16.65
N VAL A 40 -23.35 -5.69 16.08
CA VAL A 40 -21.97 -6.09 15.80
C VAL A 40 -21.36 -5.21 14.73
N GLU A 41 -22.12 -4.83 13.69
CA GLU A 41 -21.67 -3.87 12.68
C GLU A 41 -21.26 -2.53 13.31
N GLN A 42 -22.06 -2.01 14.25
CA GLN A 42 -21.71 -0.79 14.99
C GLN A 42 -20.44 -0.96 15.84
N TYR A 43 -20.26 -2.11 16.48
CA TYR A 43 -19.02 -2.42 17.21
C TYR A 43 -17.82 -2.45 16.27
N VAL A 44 -17.94 -3.14 15.12
CA VAL A 44 -16.88 -3.22 14.09
C VAL A 44 -16.48 -1.82 13.62
N LYS A 45 -17.45 -0.95 13.35
CA LYS A 45 -17.20 0.44 12.94
C LYS A 45 -16.52 1.28 14.02
N LYS A 46 -16.91 1.10 15.29
CA LYS A 46 -16.34 1.84 16.43
C LYS A 46 -14.91 1.43 16.74
N THR A 47 -14.59 0.15 16.59
CA THR A 47 -13.30 -0.43 17.00
C THR A 47 -12.42 -0.78 15.77
N PHE A 48 -12.76 -0.24 14.61
CA PHE A 48 -12.13 -0.59 13.34
C PHE A 48 -10.60 -0.48 13.32
N PRO A 49 -9.96 0.56 13.92
CA PRO A 49 -8.49 0.65 13.91
C PRO A 49 -7.78 -0.54 14.55
N ALA A 50 -8.38 -1.15 15.57
CA ALA A 50 -7.85 -2.36 16.20
C ALA A 50 -8.17 -3.61 15.38
N ILE A 51 -9.40 -3.71 14.86
CA ILE A 51 -9.83 -4.81 13.98
C ILE A 51 -8.96 -4.87 12.72
N ALA A 52 -8.61 -3.73 12.11
CA ALA A 52 -7.76 -3.66 10.92
C ALA A 52 -6.36 -4.26 11.12
N GLN A 53 -5.93 -4.44 12.38
CA GLN A 53 -4.66 -5.05 12.75
C GLN A 53 -4.76 -6.55 13.03
N THR A 54 -5.96 -7.13 13.08
CA THR A 54 -6.16 -8.54 13.43
C THR A 54 -6.00 -9.46 12.22
N GLU A 55 -5.58 -10.72 12.45
CA GLU A 55 -5.50 -11.73 11.39
C GLU A 55 -6.82 -11.95 10.66
N GLU A 56 -7.95 -11.75 11.34
CA GLU A 56 -9.27 -11.97 10.78
C GLU A 56 -9.59 -10.95 9.68
N PHE A 57 -9.27 -9.67 9.92
CA PHE A 57 -9.43 -8.61 8.91
C PHE A 57 -8.63 -8.93 7.65
N LEU A 58 -7.48 -9.55 7.81
CA LEU A 58 -6.55 -9.78 6.72
C LEU A 58 -6.90 -11.05 5.91
N LYS A 59 -7.86 -11.84 6.42
CA LYS A 59 -8.50 -12.98 5.73
C LYS A 59 -9.78 -12.57 4.98
N LEU A 60 -10.17 -11.29 5.02
CA LEU A 60 -11.37 -10.80 4.33
C LEU A 60 -11.28 -10.90 2.81
N SER A 61 -12.42 -11.09 2.16
CA SER A 61 -12.50 -11.03 0.71
C SER A 61 -12.35 -9.59 0.21
N TYR A 62 -11.97 -9.42 -1.06
CA TYR A 62 -11.87 -8.09 -1.68
C TYR A 62 -13.16 -7.27 -1.54
N GLU A 63 -14.33 -7.89 -1.74
CA GLU A 63 -15.62 -7.20 -1.62
C GLU A 63 -15.90 -6.77 -0.18
N ASP A 64 -15.51 -7.58 0.81
CA ASP A 64 -15.66 -7.22 2.23
C ASP A 64 -14.75 -6.05 2.63
N VAL A 65 -13.47 -6.08 2.20
CA VAL A 65 -12.51 -4.99 2.44
C VAL A 65 -12.98 -3.71 1.76
N LYS A 66 -13.43 -3.80 0.50
CA LYS A 66 -13.96 -2.66 -0.24
C LYS A 66 -15.19 -2.06 0.44
N LYS A 67 -16.12 -2.89 0.91
CA LYS A 67 -17.31 -2.43 1.64
C LYS A 67 -16.93 -1.71 2.94
N LEU A 68 -15.93 -2.21 3.66
CA LEU A 68 -15.41 -1.56 4.88
C LEU A 68 -14.74 -0.22 4.55
N LEU A 69 -13.82 -0.18 3.57
CA LEU A 69 -13.10 1.04 3.21
C LEU A 69 -14.00 2.13 2.58
N LEU A 70 -15.11 1.74 1.97
CA LEU A 70 -16.11 2.67 1.44
C LEU A 70 -17.15 3.10 2.48
N ALA A 71 -17.12 2.54 3.69
CA ALA A 71 -18.02 2.93 4.75
C ALA A 71 -17.68 4.34 5.23
N THR A 72 -18.60 5.28 5.02
CA THR A 72 -18.46 6.71 5.38
C THR A 72 -18.59 6.96 6.89
N ASP A 73 -18.80 5.91 7.67
CA ASP A 73 -19.06 5.93 9.12
C ASP A 73 -18.07 5.08 9.91
N LEU A 74 -16.90 4.79 9.33
CA LEU A 74 -15.77 4.25 10.08
C LEU A 74 -15.38 5.24 11.17
N HIS A 75 -15.45 4.83 12.43
CA HIS A 75 -15.10 5.68 13.55
C HIS A 75 -13.57 5.79 13.63
N THR A 76 -13.00 6.73 12.88
CA THR A 76 -11.76 7.37 13.30
C THR A 76 -12.14 8.26 14.49
N SER A 77 -11.32 8.31 15.54
CA SER A 77 -11.62 9.10 16.74
C SER A 77 -11.79 10.60 16.44
N SER A 78 -11.24 11.04 15.31
CA SER A 78 -11.52 12.32 14.65
C SER A 78 -10.96 12.28 13.22
N GLU A 79 -11.73 12.74 12.23
CA GLU A 79 -11.14 13.24 10.99
C GLU A 79 -10.69 14.67 11.25
N GLN A 80 -9.38 14.86 11.40
CA GLN A 80 -8.80 16.20 11.50
C GLN A 80 -8.32 16.65 10.13
N GLU A 81 -8.64 17.89 9.78
CA GLU A 81 -8.11 18.51 8.58
C GLU A 81 -6.59 18.62 8.71
N VAL A 82 -5.88 17.89 7.85
CA VAL A 82 -4.44 17.97 7.74
C VAL A 82 -4.09 19.24 7.00
N ALA A 83 -3.06 19.97 7.43
CA ALA A 83 -2.60 21.17 6.74
C ALA A 83 -2.36 20.86 5.25
N PRO A 84 -2.71 21.78 4.35
CA PRO A 84 -2.47 21.56 2.92
C PRO A 84 -0.97 21.58 2.64
N MET A 85 -0.54 20.81 1.65
CA MET A 85 0.81 20.94 1.08
C MET A 85 1.01 22.34 0.51
N ASN A 86 2.26 22.82 0.49
CA ASN A 86 2.65 24.10 -0.06
C ASN A 86 2.52 24.15 -1.59
N LYS A 87 2.64 23.00 -2.26
CA LYS A 87 2.43 22.88 -3.71
C LYS A 87 1.41 21.80 -4.05
N GLU A 88 0.42 22.20 -4.83
CA GLU A 88 -0.45 21.28 -5.55
C GLU A 88 0.37 20.34 -6.43
N ARG A 89 0.06 19.05 -6.33
CA ARG A 89 0.73 17.99 -7.08
C ARG A 89 -0.20 16.81 -7.28
N SER A 90 0.01 16.10 -8.38
CA SER A 90 -0.58 14.80 -8.67
C SER A 90 0.53 13.80 -8.97
N ARG A 91 0.26 12.48 -8.92
CA ARG A 91 1.24 11.43 -9.26
C ARG A 91 2.57 11.53 -8.49
N SER A 92 2.52 12.05 -7.26
CA SER A 92 3.67 12.13 -6.37
C SER A 92 3.94 10.78 -5.71
N ALA A 93 5.18 10.55 -5.33
CA ALA A 93 5.56 9.39 -4.53
C ALA A 93 5.53 9.78 -3.05
N ALA A 94 4.94 8.97 -2.17
CA ALA A 94 4.83 9.26 -0.74
C ALA A 94 5.42 8.11 0.09
N VAL A 95 6.10 8.45 1.18
CA VAL A 95 6.70 7.47 2.09
C VAL A 95 6.85 8.02 3.51
N SER A 96 6.70 7.17 4.52
CA SER A 96 6.97 7.54 5.92
C SER A 96 8.36 7.11 6.36
N LEU A 97 9.09 8.02 7.02
CA LEU A 97 10.37 7.76 7.68
C LEU A 97 10.49 8.69 8.91
N ASP A 98 11.00 8.18 10.03
CA ASP A 98 11.21 8.94 11.26
C ASP A 98 9.97 9.73 11.73
N ASN A 99 8.80 9.06 11.71
CA ASN A 99 7.48 9.64 12.04
C ASN A 99 7.06 10.86 11.21
N ARG A 100 7.66 11.04 10.03
CA ARG A 100 7.33 12.10 9.08
C ARG A 100 6.90 11.51 7.75
N LEU A 101 6.00 12.19 7.07
CA LEU A 101 5.54 11.80 5.74
C LEU A 101 6.24 12.67 4.70
N TYR A 102 7.03 12.02 3.84
CA TYR A 102 7.72 12.65 2.72
C TYR A 102 6.89 12.47 1.45
N VAL A 103 6.68 13.56 0.72
CA VAL A 103 6.03 13.57 -0.58
C VAL A 103 7.00 14.10 -1.62
N CYS A 104 7.47 13.20 -2.47
CA CYS A 104 8.53 13.41 -3.45
C CYS A 104 7.95 13.62 -4.85
N GLY A 105 8.35 14.72 -5.49
CA GLY A 105 8.02 15.02 -6.88
C GLY A 105 6.52 15.09 -7.16
N GLY A 106 6.10 14.51 -8.28
CA GLY A 106 4.76 14.59 -8.82
C GLY A 106 4.67 15.58 -9.99
N ARG A 107 3.45 15.98 -10.32
CA ARG A 107 3.15 16.80 -11.49
C ARG A 107 2.17 17.91 -11.15
N ARG A 108 2.47 19.12 -11.62
CA ARG A 108 1.61 20.31 -11.56
C ARG A 108 1.35 20.83 -12.97
N GLY A 109 0.12 20.67 -13.46
CA GLY A 109 -0.21 20.95 -14.86
C GLY A 109 0.64 20.09 -15.80
N CYS A 110 1.41 20.73 -16.68
CA CYS A 110 2.32 20.02 -17.59
C CYS A 110 3.71 19.75 -17.01
N ASN A 111 4.05 20.32 -15.85
CA ASN A 111 5.41 20.32 -15.29
C ASN A 111 5.60 19.23 -14.24
N ASP A 112 6.63 18.41 -14.41
CA ASP A 112 7.07 17.48 -13.38
C ASP A 112 7.87 18.25 -12.29
N LEU A 113 7.78 17.77 -11.06
CA LEU A 113 8.36 18.42 -9.88
C LEU A 113 9.55 17.62 -9.36
N ALA A 114 10.61 18.33 -8.97
CA ALA A 114 11.70 17.77 -8.16
C ALA A 114 11.53 18.08 -6.66
N SER A 115 10.58 18.96 -6.31
CA SER A 115 10.39 19.41 -4.93
C SER A 115 9.85 18.30 -4.02
N VAL A 116 10.42 18.23 -2.82
CA VAL A 116 10.04 17.29 -1.78
C VAL A 116 9.43 18.08 -0.64
N GLU A 117 8.28 17.63 -0.16
CA GLU A 117 7.63 18.20 1.03
C GLU A 117 7.57 17.17 2.14
N VAL A 118 7.73 17.63 3.37
CA VAL A 118 7.75 16.78 4.57
C VAL A 118 6.69 17.29 5.52
N TYR A 119 5.78 16.40 5.88
CA TYR A 119 4.75 16.63 6.87
C TYR A 119 5.21 16.16 8.24
N ASP A 120 5.12 17.06 9.21
CA ASP A 120 5.30 16.76 10.62
C ASP A 120 3.92 16.65 11.29
N PRO A 121 3.48 15.44 11.68
CA PRO A 121 2.17 15.23 12.28
C PRO A 121 2.03 15.83 13.68
N VAL A 122 3.13 16.13 14.38
CA VAL A 122 3.09 16.70 15.74
C VAL A 122 2.61 18.15 15.71
N ILE A 123 3.01 18.90 14.68
CA ILE A 123 2.69 20.32 14.53
C ILE A 123 1.69 20.59 13.39
N ASN A 124 1.22 19.55 12.71
CA ASN A 124 0.33 19.63 11.54
C ASN A 124 0.85 20.63 10.50
N HIS A 125 2.09 20.44 10.03
CA HIS A 125 2.72 21.41 9.13
C HIS A 125 3.57 20.74 8.05
N TRP A 126 3.57 21.34 6.85
CA TRP A 126 4.39 20.93 5.73
C TRP A 126 5.58 21.88 5.55
N THR A 127 6.77 21.30 5.43
CA THR A 127 8.00 22.03 5.11
C THR A 127 8.64 21.47 3.85
N PHE A 128 9.50 22.25 3.19
CA PHE A 128 10.30 21.74 2.08
C PHE A 128 11.54 21.01 2.59
N ALA A 129 11.78 19.82 2.05
CA ALA A 129 13.07 19.15 2.12
C ALA A 129 13.94 19.53 0.90
N PRO A 130 15.23 19.17 0.91
CA PRO A 130 16.07 19.24 -0.28
C PRO A 130 15.38 18.61 -1.49
N SER A 131 15.38 19.33 -2.61
CA SER A 131 14.78 18.83 -3.85
C SER A 131 15.64 17.71 -4.45
N MET A 132 15.00 16.78 -5.15
CA MET A 132 15.69 15.79 -5.97
C MET A 132 16.49 16.50 -7.07
N THR A 133 17.49 15.81 -7.60
CA THR A 133 18.31 16.34 -8.71
C THR A 133 17.56 16.34 -10.04
N GLU A 134 16.62 15.40 -10.22
CA GLU A 134 15.75 15.33 -11.39
C GLU A 134 14.26 15.42 -11.01
N PRO A 135 13.43 16.12 -11.80
CA PRO A 135 11.98 16.05 -11.64
C PRO A 135 11.43 14.66 -11.95
N ARG A 136 10.51 14.17 -11.12
CA ARG A 136 9.94 12.82 -11.24
C ARG A 136 8.42 12.86 -11.06
N SER A 137 7.67 12.23 -11.95
CA SER A 137 6.22 12.01 -11.78
C SER A 137 5.84 10.55 -12.06
N GLY A 138 4.82 10.03 -11.38
CA GLY A 138 4.47 8.60 -11.45
C GLY A 138 5.55 7.68 -10.88
N ALA A 139 6.39 8.22 -9.98
CA ALA A 139 7.45 7.47 -9.30
C ALA A 139 6.88 6.68 -8.10
N VAL A 140 7.70 5.76 -7.60
CA VAL A 140 7.45 5.00 -6.37
C VAL A 140 8.49 5.39 -5.33
N ALA A 141 8.07 5.54 -4.09
CA ALA A 141 8.96 5.80 -2.96
C ALA A 141 8.91 4.64 -1.97
N GLY A 142 10.05 4.34 -1.36
CA GLY A 142 10.15 3.35 -0.28
C GLY A 142 11.37 3.58 0.59
N VAL A 143 11.32 3.11 1.83
CA VAL A 143 12.45 3.17 2.76
C VAL A 143 13.23 1.87 2.68
N ILE A 144 14.55 1.99 2.53
CA ILE A 144 15.49 0.86 2.56
C ILE A 144 16.72 1.31 3.34
N ASP A 145 17.06 0.57 4.41
CA ASP A 145 18.22 0.86 5.28
C ASP A 145 18.27 2.32 5.78
N GLY A 146 17.10 2.89 6.12
CA GLY A 146 16.98 4.28 6.59
C GLY A 146 17.07 5.36 5.51
N TYR A 147 17.25 4.99 4.24
CA TYR A 147 17.21 5.93 3.11
C TYR A 147 15.86 5.90 2.42
N ILE A 148 15.40 7.07 1.96
CA ILE A 148 14.23 7.16 1.07
C ILE A 148 14.71 6.98 -0.35
N TYR A 149 14.28 5.91 -1.01
CA TYR A 149 14.47 5.69 -2.44
C TYR A 149 13.28 6.22 -3.22
N VAL A 150 13.52 6.95 -4.30
CA VAL A 150 12.50 7.37 -5.28
C VAL A 150 12.87 6.83 -6.64
N VAL A 151 12.03 5.94 -7.18
CA VAL A 151 12.30 5.20 -8.41
C VAL A 151 11.27 5.55 -9.47
N SER A 152 11.73 5.90 -10.66
CA SER A 152 10.88 6.22 -11.81
C SER A 152 10.97 5.12 -12.86
N ILE A 153 9.82 4.75 -13.43
CA ILE A 153 9.74 3.86 -14.58
C ILE A 153 10.00 4.65 -15.89
N GLY A 154 10.58 3.98 -16.88
CA GLY A 154 10.91 4.56 -18.18
C GLY A 154 11.68 3.58 -19.05
N ARG A 155 12.19 4.05 -20.21
CA ARG A 155 13.09 3.25 -21.07
C ARG A 155 14.34 2.76 -20.33
N ARG A 156 14.76 3.51 -19.30
CA ARG A 156 15.76 3.14 -18.31
C ARG A 156 15.18 3.53 -16.96
N LEU A 157 15.28 2.63 -15.98
CA LEU A 157 14.97 2.99 -14.60
C LEU A 157 15.94 4.09 -14.15
N SER A 158 15.42 5.07 -13.43
CA SER A 158 16.26 6.02 -12.70
C SER A 158 15.80 6.06 -11.26
N ALA A 159 16.76 6.19 -10.35
CA ALA A 159 16.46 6.33 -8.94
C ALA A 159 17.43 7.29 -8.26
N GLU A 160 16.93 7.94 -7.22
CA GLU A 160 17.75 8.66 -6.26
C GLU A 160 17.39 8.17 -4.86
N ARG A 161 18.36 8.24 -3.96
CA ARG A 161 18.15 7.98 -2.54
C ARG A 161 18.42 9.23 -1.72
N PHE A 162 17.65 9.45 -0.66
CA PHE A 162 17.77 10.58 0.24
C PHE A 162 18.20 10.12 1.63
N SER A 163 19.22 10.79 2.17
CA SER A 163 19.63 10.65 3.56
C SER A 163 18.99 11.75 4.41
N THR A 164 18.18 11.37 5.41
CA THR A 164 17.61 12.31 6.37
C THR A 164 18.68 12.90 7.30
N GLU A 165 19.75 12.15 7.57
CA GLU A 165 20.90 12.63 8.35
C GLU A 165 21.70 13.69 7.59
N LEU A 166 22.08 13.38 6.34
CA LEU A 166 22.94 14.27 5.54
C LEU A 166 22.15 15.33 4.77
N GLN A 167 20.82 15.25 4.76
CA GLN A 167 19.92 16.15 4.02
C GLN A 167 20.34 16.31 2.56
N ARG A 168 20.64 15.18 1.90
CA ARG A 168 21.10 15.18 0.50
C ARG A 168 20.58 13.99 -0.29
N TRP A 169 20.41 14.22 -1.59
CA TRP A 169 20.10 13.19 -2.57
C TRP A 169 21.37 12.65 -3.21
N GLU A 170 21.38 11.34 -3.46
CA GLU A 170 22.44 10.63 -4.16
C GLU A 170 21.82 9.82 -5.30
N HIS A 171 22.44 9.89 -6.48
CA HIS A 171 22.03 9.08 -7.61
C HIS A 171 22.30 7.60 -7.33
N VAL A 172 21.33 6.74 -7.65
CA VAL A 172 21.48 5.29 -7.56
C VAL A 172 21.67 4.74 -8.96
N ASP A 173 22.78 4.06 -9.20
CA ASP A 173 23.04 3.43 -10.50
C ASP A 173 22.09 2.24 -10.71
N MET A 174 20.98 2.51 -11.40
CA MET A 174 19.93 1.54 -11.72
C MET A 174 20.16 0.85 -13.06
N ARG A 175 21.41 0.58 -13.45
CA ARG A 175 21.75 -0.21 -14.65
C ARG A 175 21.23 -1.65 -14.57
N ALA A 176 19.93 -1.80 -14.85
CA ALA A 176 19.28 -3.06 -15.12
C ALA A 176 19.56 -3.50 -16.56
N ALA A 177 19.11 -4.71 -16.92
CA ALA A 177 19.11 -5.12 -18.32
C ALA A 177 18.27 -4.14 -19.17
N GLU A 178 18.61 -3.93 -20.44
CA GLU A 178 17.83 -3.06 -21.33
C GLU A 178 16.44 -3.67 -21.59
N ARG A 179 15.47 -3.27 -20.76
CA ARG A 179 14.09 -3.76 -20.74
C ARG A 179 13.13 -2.61 -20.42
N THR A 180 11.88 -2.75 -20.86
CA THR A 180 10.81 -1.83 -20.48
C THR A 180 10.14 -2.34 -19.21
N TYR A 181 10.12 -1.51 -18.16
CA TYR A 181 9.36 -1.78 -16.94
C TYR A 181 8.10 -0.94 -16.88
N TYR A 182 7.00 -1.56 -16.48
CA TYR A 182 5.68 -0.93 -16.39
C TYR A 182 5.31 -0.55 -14.97
N ALA A 183 6.01 -1.13 -13.99
CA ALA A 183 5.80 -0.81 -12.58
C ALA A 183 7.01 -1.13 -11.72
N VAL A 184 7.03 -0.53 -10.52
CA VAL A 184 8.04 -0.76 -9.49
C VAL A 184 7.36 -0.94 -8.14
N LEU A 185 7.97 -1.74 -7.26
CA LEU A 185 7.58 -1.93 -5.87
C LEU A 185 8.81 -1.93 -4.98
N VAL A 186 8.72 -1.30 -3.82
CA VAL A 186 9.70 -1.48 -2.75
C VAL A 186 9.12 -2.45 -1.72
N TRP A 187 9.84 -3.54 -1.44
CA TRP A 187 9.42 -4.57 -0.50
C TRP A 187 10.63 -5.32 0.06
N ASN A 188 10.60 -5.68 1.35
CA ASN A 188 11.66 -6.43 2.04
C ASN A 188 13.08 -5.91 1.70
N ASP A 189 13.28 -4.60 1.86
CA ASP A 189 14.55 -3.90 1.60
C ASP A 189 15.11 -4.05 0.17
N LYS A 190 14.23 -4.33 -0.80
CA LYS A 190 14.57 -4.48 -2.21
C LYS A 190 13.61 -3.73 -3.10
N ILE A 191 14.06 -3.48 -4.32
CA ILE A 191 13.27 -2.81 -5.36
C ILE A 191 12.96 -3.85 -6.43
N TYR A 192 11.68 -4.06 -6.71
CA TYR A 192 11.18 -4.98 -7.73
C TYR A 192 10.66 -4.16 -8.90
N ALA A 193 11.21 -4.37 -10.08
CA ALA A 193 10.77 -3.75 -11.32
C ALA A 193 10.11 -4.80 -12.22
N PHE A 194 8.88 -4.53 -12.66
CA PHE A 194 8.05 -5.47 -13.39
C PHE A 194 8.07 -5.14 -14.88
N GLY A 195 8.62 -6.03 -15.69
CA GLY A 195 8.64 -5.97 -17.15
C GLY A 195 7.50 -6.79 -17.79
N GLU A 196 7.60 -7.08 -19.09
CA GLU A 196 6.59 -7.87 -19.82
C GLU A 196 6.61 -9.35 -19.38
N ASP A 197 7.79 -9.95 -19.25
CA ASP A 197 7.98 -11.39 -19.01
C ASP A 197 8.94 -11.69 -17.84
N THR A 198 9.39 -10.64 -17.15
CA THR A 198 10.43 -10.70 -16.12
C THR A 198 10.13 -9.74 -14.98
N ILE A 199 10.56 -10.14 -13.79
CA ILE A 199 10.67 -9.25 -12.63
C ILE A 199 12.15 -9.10 -12.34
N ASP A 200 12.66 -7.89 -12.32
CA ASP A 200 14.03 -7.62 -11.91
C ASP A 200 14.04 -7.12 -10.47
N CYS A 201 14.83 -7.76 -9.64
CA CYS A 201 15.00 -7.44 -8.23
C CYS A 201 16.36 -6.77 -8.03
N PHE A 202 16.34 -5.52 -7.59
CA PHE A 202 17.53 -4.78 -7.17
C PHE A 202 17.69 -4.87 -5.67
N ASP A 203 18.90 -5.28 -5.28
CA ASP A 203 19.38 -5.25 -3.90
C ASP A 203 20.23 -3.98 -3.71
N PRO A 204 19.75 -2.95 -2.98
CA PRO A 204 20.49 -1.71 -2.80
C PRO A 204 21.68 -1.83 -1.86
N ILE A 205 21.74 -2.87 -1.03
CA ILE A 205 22.87 -3.13 -0.13
C ILE A 205 24.02 -3.72 -0.95
N GLU A 206 23.70 -4.70 -1.79
CA GLU A 206 24.67 -5.38 -2.66
C GLU A 206 24.92 -4.63 -3.98
N MET A 207 24.14 -3.58 -4.26
CA MET A 207 24.14 -2.81 -5.52
C MET A 207 24.05 -3.71 -6.75
N ARG A 208 23.21 -4.75 -6.70
CA ARG A 208 23.09 -5.74 -7.78
C ARG A 208 21.66 -6.06 -8.17
N TRP A 209 21.48 -6.35 -9.44
CA TRP A 209 20.24 -6.85 -10.02
C TRP A 209 20.23 -8.37 -10.08
N ARG A 210 19.06 -8.97 -9.87
CA ARG A 210 18.77 -10.37 -10.18
C ARG A 210 17.47 -10.47 -10.96
N THR A 211 17.51 -11.14 -12.10
CA THR A 211 16.30 -11.39 -12.91
C THR A 211 15.56 -12.61 -12.39
N ILE A 212 14.26 -12.43 -12.24
CA ILE A 212 13.30 -13.43 -11.85
C ILE A 212 12.37 -13.63 -13.05
N ALA A 213 12.44 -14.81 -13.67
CA ALA A 213 11.57 -15.13 -14.80
C ALA A 213 10.11 -15.26 -14.36
N MET A 214 9.18 -14.70 -15.13
CA MET A 214 7.75 -15.00 -14.99
C MET A 214 7.40 -16.20 -15.87
N LYS A 215 6.39 -16.98 -15.46
CA LYS A 215 5.94 -18.15 -16.23
C LYS A 215 5.20 -17.77 -17.52
N GLU A 216 4.65 -16.56 -17.62
CA GLU A 216 3.97 -16.07 -18.84
C GLU A 216 4.29 -14.59 -19.07
N ALA A 217 4.23 -14.15 -20.33
CA ALA A 217 4.44 -12.76 -20.74
C ALA A 217 3.11 -11.97 -20.73
N TYR A 218 3.16 -10.72 -20.28
CA TYR A 218 1.99 -9.92 -19.95
C TYR A 218 2.11 -8.49 -20.47
N LEU A 219 1.06 -8.02 -21.12
CA LEU A 219 1.09 -6.72 -21.79
C LEU A 219 1.06 -5.55 -20.80
N PHE A 220 0.23 -5.62 -19.76
CA PHE A 220 0.02 -4.50 -18.83
C PHE A 220 -0.41 -5.02 -17.45
N GLY A 221 0.31 -4.65 -16.41
CA GLY A 221 -0.10 -4.96 -15.03
C GLY A 221 0.33 -3.86 -14.07
N SER A 222 -0.63 -3.37 -13.27
CA SER A 222 -0.31 -2.59 -12.08
C SER A 222 -0.09 -3.59 -10.95
N PRO A 223 1.13 -3.77 -10.42
CA PRO A 223 1.38 -4.66 -9.31
C PRO A 223 0.59 -4.14 -8.10
N LEU A 224 -0.16 -5.05 -7.47
CA LEU A 224 -0.87 -4.79 -6.24
C LEU A 224 -0.13 -5.53 -5.12
N PHE A 225 0.67 -4.80 -4.36
CA PHE A 225 1.26 -5.40 -3.17
C PHE A 225 0.17 -5.69 -2.14
N VAL A 226 0.15 -6.92 -1.60
CA VAL A 226 -0.74 -7.30 -0.50
C VAL A 226 0.14 -7.59 0.74
N PRO A 227 0.40 -6.56 1.58
CA PRO A 227 1.40 -6.64 2.65
C PRO A 227 1.24 -7.83 3.59
N HIS A 228 0.00 -8.19 3.89
CA HIS A 228 -0.28 -9.17 4.94
C HIS A 228 0.15 -10.59 4.62
N MET A 229 0.07 -10.99 3.35
CA MET A 229 0.41 -12.36 2.99
C MET A 229 1.91 -12.56 2.84
N ASN A 230 2.71 -11.50 3.08
CA ASN A 230 4.11 -11.40 2.66
C ASN A 230 4.24 -11.82 1.19
N LYS A 231 3.24 -11.45 0.38
CA LYS A 231 3.12 -11.85 -1.01
C LYS A 231 2.90 -10.65 -1.92
N ILE A 232 3.63 -10.64 -3.03
CA ILE A 232 3.41 -9.70 -4.12
C ILE A 232 2.35 -10.31 -5.02
N TYR A 233 1.26 -9.58 -5.24
CA TYR A 233 0.30 -9.93 -6.27
C TYR A 233 0.41 -8.94 -7.42
N ILE A 234 0.13 -9.41 -8.63
CA ILE A 234 0.09 -8.55 -9.80
C ILE A 234 -1.27 -8.71 -10.43
N ALA A 235 -2.01 -7.62 -10.51
CA ALA A 235 -3.20 -7.56 -11.34
C ALA A 235 -2.73 -7.34 -12.78
N VAL A 236 -2.98 -8.33 -13.63
CA VAL A 236 -2.47 -8.39 -14.98
C VAL A 236 -3.62 -8.47 -15.97
N GLU A 237 -3.54 -7.69 -17.04
CA GLU A 237 -4.41 -7.83 -18.22
C GLU A 237 -3.66 -8.61 -19.31
N ARG A 238 -4.24 -9.74 -19.72
CA ARG A 238 -3.72 -10.61 -20.78
C ARG A 238 -4.04 -10.04 -22.16
N ARG A 239 -3.36 -10.56 -23.19
CA ARG A 239 -3.57 -10.19 -24.61
C ARG A 239 -5.01 -10.38 -25.10
N ASP A 240 -5.75 -11.28 -24.47
CA ASP A 240 -7.16 -11.57 -24.74
C ASP A 240 -8.14 -10.65 -23.98
N GLY A 241 -7.64 -9.68 -23.22
CA GLY A 241 -8.43 -8.75 -22.41
C GLY A 241 -8.89 -9.32 -21.06
N SER A 242 -8.53 -10.57 -20.74
CA SER A 242 -8.84 -11.14 -19.42
C SER A 242 -7.95 -10.55 -18.32
N ARG A 243 -8.53 -10.31 -17.15
CA ARG A 243 -7.81 -9.82 -15.97
C ARG A 243 -7.61 -10.94 -14.97
N ILE A 244 -6.36 -11.15 -14.56
CA ILE A 244 -5.99 -12.15 -13.55
C ILE A 244 -5.20 -11.50 -12.43
N ILE A 245 -5.24 -12.10 -11.25
CA ILE A 245 -4.39 -11.74 -10.12
C ILE A 245 -3.43 -12.90 -9.90
N GLN A 246 -2.12 -12.67 -10.06
CA GLN A 246 -1.10 -13.69 -9.91
C GLN A 246 -0.21 -13.41 -8.70
N ASN A 247 0.12 -14.46 -7.95
CA ASN A 247 1.12 -14.41 -6.88
C ASN A 247 2.53 -14.43 -7.48
N ALA A 248 3.27 -13.34 -7.32
CA ALA A 248 4.64 -13.13 -7.82
C ALA A 248 5.72 -13.36 -6.76
N THR A 249 5.35 -13.87 -5.59
CA THR A 249 6.24 -14.02 -4.42
C THR A 249 7.15 -15.24 -4.52
N ASN A 250 6.72 -16.26 -5.26
CA ASN A 250 7.46 -17.51 -5.41
C ASN A 250 7.43 -17.97 -6.88
N PRO A 251 8.44 -17.60 -7.68
CA PRO A 251 8.50 -17.93 -9.11
C PRO A 251 8.69 -19.43 -9.40
N ARG A 252 8.89 -20.25 -8.35
CA ARG A 252 9.30 -21.65 -8.45
C ARG A 252 8.19 -22.69 -8.21
N GLU A 253 6.94 -22.29 -8.00
CA GLU A 253 5.80 -23.24 -7.92
C GLU A 253 4.83 -23.08 -9.07
#